data_AF-A0A920EEC7-F1
#
_entry.id   AF-A0A920EEC7-F1
#
_cell.length_a   1.000
_cell.length_b   1.000
_cell.length_c   1.000
_cell.angle_alpha   90.00
_cell.angle_beta   90.00
_cell.angle_gamma   90.00
#
_symmetry.space_group_name_H-M   'P 1'
#
loop_
_entity.id
_entity.type
_entity.pdbx_description
1 polymer ?
#
loop_
_entity_poly.entity_id
_entity_poly.type
_entity_poly.pdbx_seq_one_letter_code
_entity_poly.pdbx_strand_id
1 'polypeptide(L)' 'MKRNQDMTWAQVSLAANAPMLTKATMVDGNTEIGIMPTGVGLGVITSAPSVEEIIRDIMIEASECLYSLTDSTVR' A
#
# COMPACT_ATOMS: atom_id res chain seq x y z
N MET A 1 5.98 -16.17 -8.76
CA MET A 1 6.47 -15.48 -9.98
C MET A 1 6.28 -16.44 -11.15
N LYS A 2 5.47 -16.10 -12.15
CA LYS A 2 5.10 -17.01 -13.26
C LYS A 2 6.34 -17.42 -14.08
N ARG A 3 6.37 -18.69 -14.48
CA ARG A 3 7.53 -19.42 -15.02
C ARG A 3 7.82 -19.20 -16.52
N ASN A 4 6.99 -18.46 -17.26
CA ASN A 4 7.17 -18.20 -18.69
C ASN A 4 7.08 -16.70 -19.00
N GLN A 5 8.14 -15.96 -18.70
CA GLN A 5 8.45 -14.75 -19.44
C GLN A 5 9.63 -15.17 -20.32
N ASP A 6 9.45 -15.27 -21.65
CA ASP A 6 10.51 -15.64 -22.61
C ASP A 6 11.58 -14.52 -22.70
N MET A 7 12.12 -14.14 -21.56
CA MET A 7 13.06 -13.05 -21.37
C MET A 7 14.46 -13.61 -21.44
N THR A 8 15.28 -13.01 -22.28
CA THR A 8 16.73 -13.21 -22.28
C THR A 8 17.31 -12.83 -20.92
N TRP A 9 18.47 -13.39 -20.57
CA TRP A 9 19.19 -13.03 -19.34
C TRP A 9 19.43 -11.52 -19.19
N ALA A 10 19.66 -10.80 -20.30
CA ALA A 10 19.76 -9.35 -20.30
C ALA A 10 18.43 -8.66 -19.92
N GLN A 11 17.29 -9.15 -20.43
CA GLN A 11 15.97 -8.63 -20.08
C GLN A 11 15.60 -8.94 -18.63
N VAL A 12 15.96 -10.13 -18.12
CA VAL A 12 15.79 -10.48 -16.70
C VAL A 12 16.61 -9.54 -15.80
N SER A 13 17.88 -9.30 -16.17
CA SER A 13 18.74 -8.37 -15.43
C SER A 13 18.19 -6.94 -15.44
N LEU A 14 17.65 -6.48 -16.55
CA LEU A 14 17.04 -5.14 -16.66
C LEU A 14 15.76 -5.03 -15.83
N ALA A 15 14.94 -6.09 -15.80
CA ALA A 15 13.70 -6.13 -15.03
C ALA A 15 13.92 -6.20 -13.52
N ALA A 16 15.10 -6.65 -13.06
CA ALA A 16 15.44 -6.70 -11.65
C ALA A 16 15.55 -5.31 -11.00
N ASN A 17 15.71 -4.24 -11.78
CA ASN A 17 15.88 -2.88 -11.24
C ASN A 17 14.74 -2.45 -10.31
N ALA A 18 13.47 -2.66 -10.70
CA ALA A 18 12.34 -2.22 -9.89
C ALA A 18 12.18 -3.01 -8.56
N PRO A 19 12.21 -4.36 -8.55
CA PRO A 19 12.23 -5.11 -7.29
C PRO A 19 13.41 -4.75 -6.37
N MET A 20 14.59 -4.50 -6.94
CA MET A 20 15.79 -4.11 -6.17
C MET A 20 15.65 -2.72 -5.55
N LEU A 21 15.13 -1.75 -6.29
CA LEU A 21 14.87 -0.40 -5.76
C LEU A 21 13.77 -0.40 -4.69
N THR A 22 12.76 -1.25 -4.82
CA THR A 22 11.74 -1.46 -3.78
C THR A 22 12.32 -2.13 -2.54
N LYS A 23 13.24 -3.10 -2.70
CA LYS A 23 13.95 -3.72 -1.57
C LYS A 23 14.78 -2.69 -0.81
N ALA A 24 15.50 -1.84 -1.54
CA ALA A 24 16.37 -0.82 -0.96
C ALA A 24 15.63 0.08 0.05
N THR A 25 14.39 0.50 -0.27
CA THR A 25 13.53 1.28 0.64
C THR A 25 12.80 0.41 1.66
N MET A 26 12.03 -0.59 1.21
CA MET A 26 11.04 -1.28 2.04
C MET A 26 11.63 -2.33 2.97
N VAL A 27 12.84 -2.82 2.67
CA VAL A 27 13.52 -3.86 3.45
C VAL A 27 14.81 -3.31 4.05
N ASP A 28 15.65 -2.69 3.23
CA ASP A 28 16.97 -2.21 3.66
C ASP A 28 16.93 -0.79 4.27
N GLY A 29 15.77 -0.11 4.20
CA GLY A 29 15.56 1.20 4.84
C GLY A 29 16.28 2.39 4.17
N ASN A 30 16.83 2.22 2.97
CA ASN A 30 17.56 3.24 2.24
C ASN A 30 16.61 4.06 1.33
N THR A 31 16.11 5.16 1.87
CA THR A 31 15.18 6.07 1.18
C THR A 31 15.83 6.95 0.12
N GLU A 32 17.16 7.11 0.12
CA GLU A 32 17.87 8.00 -0.81
C GLU A 32 18.04 7.40 -2.21
N ILE A 33 18.12 6.06 -2.31
CA ILE A 33 18.41 5.37 -3.58
C ILE A 33 17.28 4.46 -4.06
N GLY A 34 16.32 4.12 -3.21
CA GLY A 34 15.23 3.21 -3.56
C GLY A 34 13.95 3.92 -4.02
N ILE A 35 12.93 3.13 -4.33
CA ILE A 35 11.58 3.63 -4.66
C ILE A 35 10.59 3.11 -3.62
N MET A 36 9.71 3.97 -3.11
CA MET A 36 8.64 3.56 -2.21
C MET A 36 7.36 3.33 -3.04
N PRO A 37 6.88 2.10 -3.20
CA PRO A 37 5.67 1.81 -3.98
C PRO A 37 4.42 2.13 -3.14
N THR A 38 4.06 3.40 -3.06
CA THR A 38 2.89 3.87 -2.30
C THR A 38 1.99 4.77 -3.15
N GLY A 39 0.73 4.89 -2.73
CA GLY A 39 -0.23 5.82 -3.35
C GLY A 39 -0.37 7.11 -2.55
N VAL A 40 -1.13 8.06 -3.10
CA VAL A 40 -1.41 9.36 -2.46
C VAL A 40 -2.06 9.24 -1.07
N GLY A 41 -2.74 8.12 -0.80
CA GLY A 41 -3.32 7.84 0.51
C GLY A 41 -2.31 7.76 1.65
N LEU A 42 -1.02 7.55 1.37
CA LEU A 42 0.02 7.60 2.41
C LEU A 42 0.07 8.96 3.10
N GLY A 43 -0.25 10.06 2.40
CA GLY A 43 -0.14 11.42 2.92
C GLY A 43 -1.09 11.74 4.09
N VAL A 44 -2.12 10.91 4.30
CA VAL A 44 -3.05 11.05 5.43
C VAL A 44 -2.75 10.09 6.58
N ILE A 45 -1.78 9.19 6.44
CA ILE A 45 -1.42 8.21 7.46
C ILE A 45 -0.43 8.87 8.44
N THR A 46 -0.86 9.05 9.69
CA THR A 46 -0.09 9.74 10.74
C THR A 46 0.33 8.83 11.89
N SER A 47 -0.13 7.58 11.89
CA SER A 47 0.15 6.59 12.93
C SER A 47 0.37 5.21 12.32
N ALA A 48 1.01 4.32 13.08
CA ALA A 48 1.26 2.92 12.70
C ALA A 48 0.67 1.95 13.74
N PRO A 49 -0.68 1.90 13.87
CA PRO A 49 -1.35 0.99 14.78
C PRO A 49 -1.26 -0.47 14.30
N SER A 50 -1.70 -1.40 15.13
CA SER A 50 -1.80 -2.81 14.74
C SER A 50 -2.90 -3.02 13.69
N VAL A 51 -2.79 -4.11 12.91
CA VAL A 51 -3.77 -4.45 11.86
C VAL A 51 -5.18 -4.62 12.42
N GLU A 52 -5.31 -5.15 13.63
CA GLU A 52 -6.61 -5.30 14.30
C GLU A 52 -7.27 -3.94 14.53
N GLU A 53 -6.50 -2.98 15.03
CA GLU A 53 -7.00 -1.63 15.30
C GLU A 53 -7.39 -0.92 14.00
N ILE A 54 -6.58 -1.04 12.94
CA ILE A 54 -6.90 -0.49 11.62
C ILE A 54 -8.25 -1.01 11.14
N ILE A 55 -8.46 -2.33 11.16
CA ILE A 55 -9.70 -2.94 10.67
C ILE A 55 -10.89 -2.48 11.53
N ARG A 56 -10.75 -2.52 12.85
CA ARG A 56 -11.81 -2.12 13.77
C ARG A 56 -12.23 -0.67 13.56
N ASP A 57 -11.27 0.25 13.47
CA ASP A 57 -11.54 1.68 13.36
C ASP A 57 -12.19 2.00 12.00
N ILE A 58 -11.73 1.38 10.91
CA ILE A 58 -12.37 1.48 9.59
C ILE A 58 -13.83 1.01 9.65
N MET A 59 -14.11 -0.12 10.31
CA MET A 59 -15.46 -0.67 10.41
C MET A 59 -16.40 0.21 11.25
N ILE A 60 -15.88 0.82 12.31
CA ILE A 60 -16.62 1.79 13.13
C ILE A 60 -16.97 3.02 12.29
N GLU A 61 -15.98 3.66 11.67
CA GLU A 61 -16.19 4.87 10.87
C GLU A 61 -17.15 4.64 9.70
N ALA A 62 -17.03 3.49 9.01
CA ALA A 62 -17.93 3.12 7.93
C ALA A 62 -19.39 2.95 8.42
N SER A 63 -19.57 2.35 9.60
CA SER A 63 -20.91 2.17 10.19
C SER A 63 -21.52 3.50 10.60
N GLU A 64 -20.75 4.37 11.25
CA GLU A 64 -21.17 5.73 11.64
C GLU A 64 -21.55 6.58 10.42
N CYS A 65 -20.76 6.50 9.34
CA CYS A 65 -21.05 7.17 8.08
C CYS A 65 -22.38 6.67 7.47
N LEU A 66 -22.59 5.35 7.44
CA LEU A 66 -23.83 4.77 6.94
C LEU A 66 -25.05 5.21 7.77
N TYR A 67 -24.95 5.16 9.10
CA TYR A 67 -26.01 5.64 9.98
C TYR A 67 -26.29 7.13 9.76
N SER A 68 -25.25 7.97 9.68
CA SER A 68 -25.42 9.39 9.40
C SER A 68 -26.18 9.65 8.10
N LEU A 69 -25.80 8.98 7.00
CA LEU A 69 -26.46 9.17 5.70
C LEU A 69 -27.91 8.67 5.68
N THR A 70 -28.19 7.57 6.37
CA THR A 70 -29.53 6.96 6.40
C THR A 70 -30.49 7.64 7.37
N ASP A 71 -29.99 8.08 8.53
CA ASP A 71 -30.79 8.81 9.53
C ASP A 71 -31.12 10.24 9.04
N SER A 72 -30.23 10.83 8.21
CA SER A 72 -30.47 12.10 7.51
C SER A 72 -31.56 12.01 6.43
N THR A 73 -31.91 10.82 5.97
CA THR A 73 -32.94 10.61 4.92
C THR A 73 -34.36 10.57 5.51
N VAL A 74 -34.50 10.53 6.83
CA VAL A 74 -35.80 10.48 7.55
C VAL A 74 -36.22 11.86 8.10
N ARG A 75 -35.44 12.92 7.85
CA ARG A 75 -35.83 14.33 8.09
C ARG A 75 -36.09 15.06 6.79
#